data_AF-A0A1F7RPC3-F1
#
_entry.id   AF-A0A1F7RPC3-F1
#
_cell.length_a   1.000
_cell.length_b   1.000
_cell.length_c   1.000
_cell.angle_alpha   90.00
_cell.angle_beta   90.00
_cell.angle_gamma   90.00
#
_symmetry.space_group_name_H-M   'P 1'
#
loop_
_entity.id
_entity.type
_entity.pdbx_description
1 polymer ?
#
loop_
_entity_poly.entity_id
_entity_poly.type
_entity_poly.pdbx_seq_one_letter_code
_entity_poly.pdbx_strand_id
1 'polypeptide(L)'
;MEKQKVEEAGKKVQKGIIDVLKGVDEIIGEVFNLVKNTVVNSLRGVESIGSEVARVAKDAVRGAIYGTREIGGDLGKVAKSAVKGTLEGVAEIGGDLGKVVKDVIQVAVRGANEVGGDVAKTAKSAVEGAIEAARDIGGDVGKITKDAVIGAVEAAEEISSKTGKAVKDTLEASIGGAREIIKKAFTNKKEDK
;
A
#
# COMPACT_ATOMS: atom_id res chain seq x y z
N MET A 1 -25.53 2.33 -8.34
CA MET A 1 -24.85 1.04 -8.61
C MET A 1 -23.33 1.11 -8.49
N GLU A 2 -22.70 2.25 -8.80
CA GLU A 2 -21.22 2.44 -8.71
C GLU A 2 -20.63 2.41 -7.28
N LYS A 3 -21.40 2.74 -6.25
CA LYS A 3 -20.97 2.57 -4.85
C LYS A 3 -21.00 1.12 -4.35
N GLN A 4 -21.82 0.25 -4.96
CA GLN A 4 -22.10 -1.10 -4.46
C GLN A 4 -21.05 -2.15 -4.86
N LYS A 5 -20.42 -2.03 -6.04
CA LYS A 5 -19.31 -2.91 -6.45
C LYS A 5 -17.98 -2.60 -5.74
N VAL A 6 -17.92 -1.45 -5.06
CA VAL A 6 -16.68 -0.84 -4.57
C VAL A 6 -16.45 -1.01 -3.08
N GLU A 7 -17.50 -0.90 -2.27
CA GLU A 7 -17.41 -1.41 -0.89
C GLU A 7 -17.12 -2.92 -0.88
N GLU A 8 -17.35 -3.62 -1.99
CA GLU A 8 -17.14 -5.05 -2.11
C GLU A 8 -15.66 -5.44 -2.10
N ALA A 9 -14.76 -4.70 -2.74
CA ALA A 9 -13.35 -5.11 -2.85
C ALA A 9 -12.67 -5.10 -1.48
N GLY A 10 -12.78 -4.00 -0.73
CA GLY A 10 -12.23 -3.89 0.61
C GLY A 10 -12.84 -4.88 1.58
N LYS A 11 -14.17 -5.08 1.56
CA LYS A 11 -14.85 -6.07 2.43
C LYS A 11 -14.47 -7.51 2.07
N LYS A 12 -14.35 -7.83 0.76
CA LYS A 12 -13.88 -9.15 0.28
C LYS A 12 -12.46 -9.42 0.75
N VAL A 13 -11.55 -8.45 0.59
CA VAL A 13 -10.19 -8.59 1.10
C VAL A 13 -10.20 -8.73 2.62
N GLN A 14 -10.89 -7.86 3.36
CA GLN A 14 -10.94 -7.92 4.82
C GLN A 14 -11.40 -9.30 5.32
N LYS A 15 -12.52 -9.80 4.78
CA LYS A 15 -13.05 -11.12 5.15
C LYS A 15 -12.09 -12.24 4.74
N GLY A 16 -11.55 -12.21 3.52
CA GLY A 16 -10.62 -13.23 3.07
C GLY A 16 -9.34 -13.25 3.90
N ILE A 17 -8.85 -12.09 4.36
CA ILE A 17 -7.67 -12.01 5.25
C ILE A 17 -7.98 -12.60 6.62
N ILE A 18 -9.17 -12.33 7.16
CA ILE A 18 -9.65 -12.95 8.40
C ILE A 18 -9.67 -14.48 8.26
N ASP A 19 -10.13 -15.00 7.12
CA ASP A 19 -10.21 -16.43 6.86
C ASP A 19 -8.82 -17.06 6.67
N VAL A 20 -7.94 -16.42 5.88
CA VAL A 20 -6.53 -16.83 5.70
C VAL A 20 -5.81 -16.89 7.04
N LEU A 21 -5.87 -15.82 7.83
CA LEU A 21 -5.14 -15.73 9.09
C LEU A 21 -5.66 -16.69 10.18
N LYS A 22 -6.92 -17.14 10.07
CA LYS A 22 -7.48 -18.17 10.96
C LYS A 22 -7.11 -19.60 10.54
N GLY A 23 -6.77 -19.81 9.27
CA GLY A 23 -6.69 -21.13 8.65
C GLY A 23 -5.29 -21.69 8.40
N VAL A 24 -4.23 -20.88 8.42
CA VAL A 24 -2.87 -21.31 7.98
C VAL A 24 -1.71 -20.76 8.82
N ASP A 25 -0.66 -21.58 8.95
CA ASP A 25 0.66 -21.20 9.50
C ASP A 25 1.50 -20.36 8.52
N GLU A 26 1.26 -20.44 7.20
CA GLU A 26 2.00 -19.71 6.17
C GLU A 26 1.16 -18.61 5.48
N ILE A 27 1.30 -17.40 5.99
CA ILE A 27 0.34 -16.31 5.78
C ILE A 27 0.61 -15.44 4.53
N ILE A 28 1.87 -15.35 4.10
CA ILE A 28 2.33 -14.23 3.25
C ILE A 28 1.88 -14.39 1.78
N GLY A 29 2.02 -15.59 1.21
CA GLY A 29 1.64 -15.85 -0.19
C GLY A 29 0.14 -15.78 -0.43
N GLU A 30 -0.67 -16.17 0.56
CA GLU A 30 -2.13 -16.19 0.45
C GLU A 30 -2.73 -14.79 0.47
N VAL A 31 -2.23 -13.89 1.33
CA VAL A 31 -2.63 -12.47 1.34
C VAL A 31 -2.39 -11.83 -0.01
N PHE A 32 -1.20 -12.02 -0.58
CA PHE A 32 -0.84 -11.47 -1.88
C PHE A 32 -1.81 -11.93 -2.98
N ASN A 33 -2.03 -13.25 -3.10
CA ASN A 33 -2.90 -13.82 -4.12
C ASN A 33 -4.36 -13.38 -3.95
N LEU A 34 -4.86 -13.36 -2.72
CA LEU A 34 -6.20 -12.89 -2.41
C LEU A 34 -6.40 -11.44 -2.85
N VAL A 35 -5.47 -10.55 -2.48
CA VAL A 35 -5.56 -9.13 -2.80
C VAL A 35 -5.45 -8.91 -4.31
N LYS A 36 -4.47 -9.52 -4.98
CA LYS A 36 -4.29 -9.44 -6.43
C LYS A 36 -5.54 -9.90 -7.17
N ASN A 37 -6.04 -11.09 -6.86
CA ASN A 37 -7.22 -11.65 -7.50
C ASN A 37 -8.47 -10.81 -7.25
N THR A 38 -8.61 -10.23 -6.05
CA THR A 38 -9.74 -9.33 -5.76
C THR A 38 -9.67 -8.07 -6.62
N VAL A 39 -8.51 -7.42 -6.70
CA VAL A 39 -8.32 -6.23 -7.54
C VAL A 39 -8.59 -6.53 -9.01
N VAL A 40 -8.01 -7.61 -9.53
CA VAL A 40 -8.22 -8.04 -10.92
C VAL A 40 -9.70 -8.33 -11.18
N ASN A 41 -10.36 -9.12 -10.34
CA ASN A 41 -11.77 -9.48 -10.53
C ASN A 41 -12.72 -8.28 -10.39
N SER A 42 -12.40 -7.33 -9.51
CA SER A 42 -13.19 -6.11 -9.34
C SER A 42 -13.06 -5.15 -10.52
N LEU A 43 -11.95 -5.19 -11.25
CA LEU A 43 -11.67 -4.29 -12.38
C LEU A 43 -11.87 -4.95 -13.75
N ARG A 44 -12.00 -6.29 -13.83
CA ARG A 44 -12.32 -7.01 -15.06
C ARG A 44 -13.63 -6.51 -15.66
N GLY A 45 -13.57 -6.09 -16.93
CA GLY A 45 -14.73 -5.58 -17.67
C GLY A 45 -15.15 -4.15 -17.32
N VAL A 46 -14.38 -3.44 -16.48
CA VAL A 46 -14.53 -2.00 -16.30
C VAL A 46 -13.73 -1.31 -17.42
N GLU A 47 -14.40 -0.49 -18.24
CA GLU A 47 -13.70 0.41 -19.15
C GLU A 47 -12.98 1.46 -18.31
N SER A 48 -11.65 1.34 -18.21
CA SER A 48 -10.77 2.03 -17.25
C SER A 48 -11.00 3.55 -17.14
N ILE A 49 -11.81 3.95 -16.16
CA ILE A 49 -11.77 5.31 -15.61
C ILE A 49 -10.75 5.25 -14.47
N GLY A 50 -9.60 5.92 -14.62
CA GLY A 50 -8.47 5.79 -13.67
C GLY A 50 -8.82 6.06 -12.19
N SER A 51 -9.91 6.80 -11.91
CA SER A 51 -10.44 7.01 -10.56
C SER A 51 -10.97 5.72 -9.91
N GLU A 52 -11.55 4.81 -10.70
CA GLU A 52 -12.10 3.55 -10.19
C GLU A 52 -11.00 2.56 -9.83
N VAL A 53 -9.96 2.48 -10.66
CA VAL A 53 -8.75 1.68 -10.40
C VAL A 53 -8.09 2.12 -9.08
N ALA A 54 -7.86 3.43 -8.92
CA ALA A 54 -7.28 3.97 -7.69
C ALA A 54 -8.17 3.71 -6.46
N ARG A 55 -9.49 3.75 -6.62
CA ARG A 55 -10.45 3.47 -5.54
C ARG A 55 -10.39 2.00 -5.10
N VAL A 56 -10.52 1.05 -6.03
CA VAL A 56 -10.43 -0.39 -5.75
C VAL A 56 -9.09 -0.75 -5.12
N ALA A 57 -8.00 -0.18 -5.62
CA ALA A 57 -6.67 -0.39 -5.08
C ALA A 57 -6.56 0.07 -3.61
N LYS A 58 -7.06 1.26 -3.29
CA LYS A 58 -7.12 1.77 -1.92
C LYS A 58 -7.98 0.89 -1.01
N ASP A 59 -9.16 0.49 -1.49
CA ASP A 59 -10.08 -0.33 -0.71
C ASP A 59 -9.51 -1.72 -0.41
N ALA A 60 -8.83 -2.34 -1.38
CA ALA A 60 -8.15 -3.61 -1.20
C ALA A 60 -7.07 -3.54 -0.11
N VAL A 61 -6.18 -2.54 -0.16
CA VAL A 61 -5.15 -2.36 0.86
C VAL A 61 -5.77 -2.06 2.24
N ARG A 62 -6.77 -1.17 2.31
CA ARG A 62 -7.48 -0.88 3.56
C ARG A 62 -8.11 -2.16 4.14
N GLY A 63 -8.81 -2.93 3.32
CA GLY A 63 -9.42 -4.19 3.74
C GLY A 63 -8.39 -5.15 4.36
N ALA A 64 -7.21 -5.26 3.76
CA ALA A 64 -6.15 -6.12 4.29
C ALA A 64 -5.64 -5.67 5.66
N ILE A 65 -5.41 -4.37 5.84
CA ILE A 65 -4.95 -3.80 7.12
C ILE A 65 -5.97 -4.04 8.23
N TYR A 66 -7.25 -3.78 7.95
CA TYR A 66 -8.32 -3.98 8.94
C TYR A 66 -8.54 -5.46 9.28
N GLY A 67 -8.53 -6.34 8.28
CA GLY A 67 -8.64 -7.79 8.50
C GLY A 67 -7.50 -8.33 9.36
N THR A 68 -6.29 -7.78 9.21
CA THR A 68 -5.14 -8.16 10.02
C THR A 68 -5.33 -7.84 11.50
N ARG A 69 -5.92 -6.68 11.82
CA ARG A 69 -6.17 -6.29 13.22
C ARG A 69 -7.14 -7.25 13.91
N GLU A 70 -8.19 -7.68 13.24
CA GLU A 70 -9.19 -8.56 13.83
C GLU A 70 -8.61 -9.91 14.28
N ILE A 71 -7.55 -10.39 13.62
CA ILE A 71 -6.91 -11.67 13.94
C ILE A 71 -5.58 -11.50 14.71
N GLY A 72 -5.05 -10.28 14.80
CA GLY A 72 -3.76 -10.01 15.43
C GLY A 72 -2.55 -10.45 14.60
N GLY A 73 -2.66 -10.46 13.27
CA GLY A 73 -1.57 -10.85 12.36
C GLY A 73 -0.43 -9.82 12.28
N ASP A 74 0.69 -10.19 11.63
CA ASP A 74 1.80 -9.26 11.41
C ASP A 74 1.44 -8.23 10.32
N LEU A 75 1.07 -7.04 10.79
CA LEU A 75 0.67 -5.93 9.95
C LEU A 75 1.72 -5.52 8.91
N GLY A 76 3.00 -5.63 9.21
CA GLY A 76 4.07 -5.32 8.25
C GLY A 76 4.05 -6.30 7.07
N LYS A 77 3.96 -7.60 7.36
CA LYS A 77 3.88 -8.65 6.33
C LYS A 77 2.62 -8.52 5.48
N VAL A 78 1.48 -8.22 6.10
CA VAL A 78 0.23 -8.03 5.37
C VAL A 78 0.28 -6.76 4.52
N ALA A 79 0.78 -5.64 5.06
CA ALA A 79 0.92 -4.41 4.29
C ALA A 79 1.80 -4.59 3.05
N LYS A 80 2.93 -5.27 3.19
CA LYS A 80 3.81 -5.62 2.06
C LYS A 80 3.07 -6.42 0.99
N SER A 81 2.44 -7.52 1.41
CA SER A 81 1.75 -8.45 0.51
C SER A 81 0.54 -7.81 -0.16
N ALA A 82 -0.21 -6.99 0.58
CA ALA A 82 -1.38 -6.28 0.08
C ALA A 82 -1.00 -5.20 -0.93
N VAL A 83 0.02 -4.40 -0.65
CA VAL A 83 0.50 -3.38 -1.61
C VAL A 83 1.04 -4.05 -2.87
N LYS A 84 1.87 -5.10 -2.72
CA LYS A 84 2.39 -5.86 -3.85
C LYS A 84 1.27 -6.43 -4.71
N GLY A 85 0.35 -7.17 -4.09
CA GLY A 85 -0.79 -7.81 -4.77
C GLY A 85 -1.71 -6.79 -5.45
N THR A 86 -1.93 -5.64 -4.80
CA THR A 86 -2.72 -4.56 -5.38
C THR A 86 -2.08 -4.00 -6.63
N LEU A 87 -0.78 -3.67 -6.57
CA LEU A 87 -0.09 -3.05 -7.70
C LEU A 87 0.07 -4.02 -8.87
N GLU A 88 0.36 -5.29 -8.62
CA GLU A 88 0.35 -6.31 -9.67
C GLU A 88 -1.04 -6.51 -10.27
N GLY A 89 -2.09 -6.51 -9.44
CA GLY A 89 -3.46 -6.63 -9.94
C GLY A 89 -3.88 -5.42 -10.79
N VAL A 90 -3.45 -4.22 -10.41
CA VAL A 90 -3.63 -3.01 -11.23
C VAL A 90 -2.85 -3.10 -12.54
N ALA A 91 -1.61 -3.59 -12.51
CA ALA A 91 -0.79 -3.74 -13.70
C ALA A 91 -1.41 -4.76 -14.69
N GLU A 92 -1.94 -5.87 -14.19
CA GLU A 92 -2.57 -6.93 -14.99
C GLU A 92 -3.79 -6.42 -15.78
N ILE A 93 -4.54 -5.45 -15.24
CA ILE A 93 -5.67 -4.81 -15.94
C ILE A 93 -5.26 -3.57 -16.76
N GLY A 94 -3.94 -3.30 -16.89
CA GLY A 94 -3.41 -2.17 -17.67
C GLY A 94 -3.53 -0.81 -16.97
N GLY A 95 -3.64 -0.79 -15.64
CA GLY A 95 -3.79 0.43 -14.86
C GLY A 95 -2.50 1.23 -14.69
N ASP A 96 -2.64 2.54 -14.51
CA ASP A 96 -1.51 3.46 -14.34
C ASP A 96 -0.98 3.43 -12.90
N LEU A 97 0.10 2.69 -12.69
CA LEU A 97 0.75 2.55 -11.38
C LEU A 97 1.29 3.87 -10.83
N GLY A 98 1.69 4.80 -11.69
CA GLY A 98 2.20 6.10 -11.27
C GLY A 98 1.15 6.95 -10.55
N LYS A 99 -0.14 6.69 -10.79
CA LYS A 99 -1.26 7.35 -10.09
C LYS A 99 -1.71 6.61 -8.84
N VAL A 100 -1.33 5.35 -8.68
CA VAL A 100 -1.88 4.46 -7.64
C VAL A 100 -0.91 4.23 -6.50
N VAL A 101 0.39 4.12 -6.77
CA VAL A 101 1.41 3.76 -5.75
C VAL A 101 1.36 4.67 -4.54
N LYS A 102 1.40 5.99 -4.76
CA LYS A 102 1.35 6.96 -3.67
C LYS A 102 0.10 6.78 -2.81
N ASP A 103 -1.06 6.67 -3.45
CA ASP A 103 -2.37 6.51 -2.82
C ASP A 103 -2.44 5.24 -1.95
N VAL A 104 -2.00 4.09 -2.47
CA VAL A 104 -2.07 2.82 -1.73
C VAL A 104 -1.11 2.79 -0.55
N ILE A 105 0.07 3.39 -0.69
CA ILE A 105 1.02 3.51 0.43
C ILE A 105 0.45 4.41 1.52
N GLN A 106 -0.12 5.56 1.16
CA GLN A 106 -0.77 6.45 2.13
C GLN A 106 -1.90 5.73 2.88
N VAL A 107 -2.71 4.93 2.19
CA VAL A 107 -3.76 4.12 2.82
C VAL A 107 -3.18 3.09 3.78
N ALA A 108 -2.10 2.39 3.43
CA ALA A 108 -1.46 1.45 4.35
C ALA A 108 -0.95 2.14 5.63
N VAL A 109 -0.31 3.30 5.49
CA VAL A 109 0.26 4.07 6.61
C VAL A 109 -0.84 4.62 7.52
N ARG A 110 -1.86 5.26 6.96
CA ARG A 110 -3.01 5.76 7.73
C ARG A 110 -3.77 4.62 8.38
N GLY A 111 -4.01 3.54 7.64
CA GLY A 111 -4.65 2.33 8.13
C GLY A 111 -3.91 1.76 9.34
N ALA A 112 -2.59 1.64 9.29
CA ALA A 112 -1.80 1.18 10.43
C ALA A 112 -1.99 2.04 11.68
N ASN A 113 -2.05 3.37 11.53
CA ASN A 113 -2.34 4.27 12.64
C ASN A 113 -3.77 4.08 13.18
N GLU A 114 -4.76 4.00 12.28
CA GLU A 114 -6.18 3.76 12.63
C GLU A 114 -6.37 2.46 13.42
N VAL A 115 -5.59 1.42 13.09
CA VAL A 115 -5.64 0.12 13.75
C VAL A 115 -4.67 -0.01 14.95
N GLY A 116 -3.96 1.07 15.32
CA GLY A 116 -3.01 1.06 16.45
C GLY A 116 -1.78 0.19 16.23
N GLY A 117 -1.39 -0.04 14.97
CA GLY A 117 -0.19 -0.79 14.58
C GLY A 117 1.08 0.06 14.50
N ASP A 118 2.21 -0.61 14.26
CA ASP A 118 3.49 0.06 14.04
C ASP A 118 3.51 0.74 12.65
N VAL A 119 3.30 2.05 12.64
CA VAL A 119 3.26 2.87 11.42
C VAL A 119 4.59 2.85 10.67
N ALA A 120 5.73 2.87 11.36
CA ALA A 120 7.04 2.92 10.72
C ALA A 120 7.40 1.59 10.06
N LYS A 121 7.17 0.47 10.75
CA LYS A 121 7.33 -0.87 10.19
C LYS A 121 6.38 -1.09 9.01
N THR A 122 5.13 -0.65 9.13
CA THR A 122 4.13 -0.78 8.06
C THR A 122 4.53 0.04 6.84
N ALA A 123 4.91 1.30 7.02
CA ALA A 123 5.37 2.18 5.94
C ALA A 123 6.54 1.55 5.16
N LYS A 124 7.56 1.08 5.88
CA LYS A 124 8.69 0.36 5.28
C LYS A 124 8.22 -0.86 4.47
N SER A 125 7.41 -1.71 5.08
CA SER A 125 6.98 -2.97 4.46
C SER A 125 6.10 -2.72 3.22
N ALA A 126 5.25 -1.70 3.28
CA ALA A 126 4.44 -1.24 2.16
C ALA A 126 5.32 -0.75 0.99
N VAL A 127 6.34 0.06 1.28
CA VAL A 127 7.32 0.53 0.27
C VAL A 127 8.07 -0.65 -0.35
N GLU A 128 8.54 -1.61 0.45
CA GLU A 128 9.15 -2.84 -0.06
C GLU A 128 8.21 -3.62 -0.99
N GLY A 129 6.93 -3.74 -0.63
CA GLY A 129 5.93 -4.40 -1.46
C GLY A 129 5.74 -3.70 -2.81
N ALA A 130 5.78 -2.37 -2.83
CA ALA A 130 5.72 -1.61 -4.09
C ALA A 130 6.97 -1.79 -4.96
N ILE A 131 8.15 -1.81 -4.33
CA ILE A 131 9.42 -2.04 -5.03
C ILE A 131 9.46 -3.45 -5.63
N GLU A 132 8.99 -4.46 -4.89
CA GLU A 132 8.89 -5.83 -5.38
C GLU A 132 7.91 -5.94 -6.54
N ALA A 133 6.70 -5.37 -6.42
CA ALA A 133 5.76 -5.34 -7.53
C ALA A 133 6.38 -4.70 -8.78
N ALA A 134 7.08 -3.57 -8.64
CA ALA A 134 7.74 -2.90 -9.75
C ALA A 134 8.79 -3.79 -10.43
N ARG A 135 9.56 -4.56 -9.67
CA ARG A 135 10.54 -5.51 -10.22
C ARG A 135 9.86 -6.64 -10.98
N ASP A 136 8.83 -7.22 -10.38
CA ASP A 136 8.16 -8.41 -10.92
C ASP A 136 7.37 -8.11 -12.20
N ILE A 137 6.81 -6.90 -12.32
CA ILE A 137 6.08 -6.45 -13.53
C ILE A 137 6.96 -5.70 -14.54
N GLY A 138 8.27 -5.58 -14.29
CA GLY A 138 9.19 -4.84 -15.18
C GLY A 138 8.95 -3.33 -15.23
N GLY A 139 8.38 -2.74 -14.18
CA GLY A 139 8.13 -1.31 -14.05
C GLY A 139 9.38 -0.49 -13.68
N ASP A 140 9.25 0.84 -13.72
CA ASP A 140 10.32 1.75 -13.29
C ASP A 140 10.47 1.74 -11.76
N VAL A 141 11.36 0.88 -11.28
CA VAL A 141 11.68 0.73 -9.85
C VAL A 141 12.09 2.06 -9.21
N GLY A 142 12.82 2.92 -9.93
CA GLY A 142 13.27 4.21 -9.40
C GLY A 142 12.11 5.17 -9.16
N LYS A 143 11.21 5.30 -10.15
CA LYS A 143 9.99 6.10 -10.03
C LYS A 143 9.05 5.56 -8.95
N ILE A 144 8.81 4.24 -8.92
CA ILE A 144 7.94 3.61 -7.93
C ILE A 144 8.51 3.78 -6.51
N THR A 145 9.82 3.60 -6.33
CA THR A 145 10.49 3.84 -5.04
C THR A 145 10.29 5.28 -4.60
N LYS A 146 10.46 6.25 -5.50
CA LYS A 146 10.26 7.67 -5.22
C LYS A 146 8.83 7.95 -4.77
N ASP A 147 7.83 7.52 -5.53
CA ASP A 147 6.42 7.79 -5.24
C ASP A 147 5.98 7.09 -3.94
N ALA A 148 6.46 5.87 -3.69
CA ALA A 148 6.18 5.12 -2.47
C ALA A 148 6.80 5.78 -1.23
N VAL A 149 8.08 6.16 -1.28
CA VAL A 149 8.77 6.83 -0.17
C VAL A 149 8.11 8.17 0.16
N ILE A 150 7.78 8.98 -0.87
CA ILE A 150 7.08 10.26 -0.66
C ILE A 150 5.70 10.02 -0.06
N GLY A 151 4.91 9.08 -0.59
CA GLY A 151 3.59 8.75 -0.06
C GLY A 151 3.64 8.31 1.40
N ALA A 152 4.59 7.47 1.76
CA ALA A 152 4.77 6.99 3.13
C ALA A 152 5.10 8.14 4.11
N VAL A 153 6.05 9.00 3.73
CA VAL A 153 6.48 10.12 4.58
C VAL A 153 5.37 11.16 4.73
N GLU A 154 4.69 11.54 3.64
CA GLU A 154 3.59 12.51 3.70
C GLU A 154 2.45 12.01 4.60
N ALA A 155 1.98 10.77 4.43
CA ALA A 155 0.93 10.22 5.29
C ALA A 155 1.37 10.17 6.76
N ALA A 156 2.64 9.89 7.03
CA ALA A 156 3.18 9.88 8.37
C ALA A 156 3.25 11.27 8.99
N GLU A 157 3.64 12.30 8.23
CA GLU A 157 3.67 13.69 8.67
C GLU A 157 2.27 14.24 8.94
N GLU A 158 1.27 13.84 8.16
CA GLU A 158 -0.14 14.17 8.39
C GLU A 158 -0.66 13.57 9.72
N ILE A 159 -0.19 12.38 10.10
CA ILE A 159 -0.52 11.79 11.41
C ILE A 159 0.11 12.61 12.53
N SER A 160 1.43 12.81 12.49
CA SER A 160 2.15 13.73 13.37
C SER A 160 3.60 13.94 12.91
N SER A 161 4.21 15.05 13.30
CA SER A 161 5.65 15.30 13.05
C SER A 161 6.56 14.19 13.61
N LYS A 162 6.18 13.59 14.75
CA LYS A 162 6.95 12.49 15.37
C LYS A 162 6.86 11.22 14.53
N THR A 163 5.67 10.89 14.05
CA THR A 163 5.43 9.75 13.15
C THR A 163 6.15 9.94 11.83
N GLY A 164 6.06 11.14 11.23
CA GLY A 164 6.80 11.51 10.04
C GLY A 164 8.32 11.31 10.19
N LYS A 165 8.90 11.75 11.31
CA LYS A 165 10.32 11.52 11.60
C LYS A 165 10.66 10.03 11.71
N ALA A 166 9.88 9.26 12.46
CA ALA A 166 10.12 7.82 12.61
C ALA A 166 10.08 7.06 11.27
N VAL A 167 9.14 7.42 10.38
CA VAL A 167 9.05 6.85 9.04
C VAL A 167 10.25 7.27 8.18
N LYS A 168 10.65 8.54 8.19
CA LYS A 168 11.87 9.00 7.49
C LYS A 168 13.10 8.20 7.93
N ASP A 169 13.36 8.16 9.23
CA ASP A 169 14.53 7.47 9.81
C ASP A 169 14.53 5.98 9.41
N THR A 170 13.37 5.33 9.47
CA THR A 170 13.22 3.91 9.08
C THR A 170 13.48 3.68 7.60
N LEU A 171 12.90 4.52 6.73
CA LEU A 171 13.07 4.38 5.28
C LEU A 171 14.50 4.71 4.85
N GLU A 172 15.13 5.74 5.41
CA GLU A 172 16.53 6.06 5.13
C GLU A 172 17.48 4.92 5.51
N ALA A 173 17.21 4.22 6.62
CA ALA A 173 18.03 3.13 7.10
C ALA A 173 17.86 1.83 6.29
N SER A 174 16.75 1.67 5.57
CA SER A 174 16.38 0.36 5.00
C SER A 174 16.06 0.34 3.51
N ILE A 175 15.76 1.49 2.90
CA ILE A 175 15.42 1.59 1.48
C ILE A 175 16.53 2.34 0.75
N GLY A 176 17.18 1.66 -0.20
CA GLY A 176 18.21 2.25 -1.05
C GLY A 176 17.71 3.50 -1.78
N GLY A 177 18.43 4.62 -1.64
CA GLY A 177 18.07 5.89 -2.27
C GLY A 177 16.98 6.71 -1.54
N ALA A 178 16.35 6.19 -0.49
CA ALA A 178 15.29 6.90 0.23
C ALA A 178 15.78 8.22 0.85
N ARG A 179 17.01 8.27 1.39
CA ARG A 179 17.62 9.50 1.91
C ARG A 179 17.65 10.62 0.87
N GLU A 180 18.12 10.33 -0.34
CA GLU A 180 18.19 11.32 -1.42
C GLU A 180 16.80 11.74 -1.91
N ILE A 181 15.86 10.81 -1.98
CA ILE A 181 14.46 11.09 -2.31
C ILE A 181 13.85 12.05 -1.28
N ILE A 182 13.98 11.73 0.01
CA ILE A 182 13.42 12.52 1.12
C ILE A 182 14.05 13.91 1.14
N LYS A 183 15.39 13.99 1.01
CA LYS A 183 16.09 15.28 0.97
C LYS A 183 15.57 16.16 -0.18
N LYS A 184 15.45 15.62 -1.40
CA LYS A 184 14.94 16.39 -2.55
C LYS A 184 13.47 16.81 -2.38
N ALA A 185 12.63 15.95 -1.80
CA ALA A 185 11.20 16.21 -1.69
C ALA A 185 10.81 17.15 -0.53
N PHE A 186 11.53 17.09 0.61
CA PHE A 186 11.11 17.75 1.85
C PHE A 186 12.03 18.85 2.36
N THR A 187 13.24 19.01 1.81
CA THR A 187 14.15 20.10 2.23
C THR A 187 13.90 21.39 1.46
N ASN A 188 13.37 21.33 0.24
CA ASN A 188 13.02 22.51 -0.58
C ASN A 188 11.78 23.30 -0.07
N LYS A 189 11.09 22.85 0.99
CA LYS A 189 9.95 23.59 1.58
C LYS A 189 10.36 24.69 2.57
N LYS A 190 11.66 24.86 2.86
CA LYS A 190 12.16 25.84 3.86
C LYS A 190 12.65 27.17 3.29
N GLU A 191 12.71 27.34 1.97
CA GLU A 191 13.27 28.57 1.36
C GLU A 191 12.22 29.58 0.85
N ASP A 192 10.92 29.23 0.86
CA ASP A 192 9.84 30.12 0.38
C ASP A 192 8.99 30.76 1.52
N LYS A 193 9.60 31.14 2.65
CA LYS A 193 8.94 31.92 3.70
C LYS A 193 9.56 33.30 3.90
#